data_AF-A0A8J8A4M4-F1
#
_entry.id   AF-A0A8J8A4M4-F1
#
_cell.length_a   1.000
_cell.length_b   1.000
_cell.length_c   1.000
_cell.angle_alpha   90.00
_cell.angle_beta   90.00
_cell.angle_gamma   90.00
#
_symmetry.space_group_name_H-M   'P 1'
#
loop_
_entity.id
_entity.type
_entity.pdbx_description
1 polymer ?
#
loop_
_entity_poly.entity_id
_entity_poly.type
_entity_poly.pdbx_seq_one_letter_code
_entity_poly.pdbx_strand_id
1 'polypeptide(L)'
;MERLKALIGWKESKVEFIGDLITLLLTDKDVYADEVLFRDAIEEIYNTLRSEVIDKGRSELVGAYEKAVLLRAIVSGDIKSPEEVLIDIRKNLHMVR
;
A
#
# COMPACT_ATOMS: atom_id res chain seq x y z
N MET A 1 12.47 -2.39 -8.23
CA MET A 1 12.24 -0.94 -8.45
C MET A 1 12.52 -0.43 -9.85
N GLU A 2 13.70 -0.67 -10.46
CA GLU A 2 13.96 -0.16 -11.82
C GLU A 2 13.01 -0.74 -12.88
N ARG A 3 12.62 -2.01 -12.75
CA ARG A 3 11.71 -2.68 -13.70
C ARG A 3 10.30 -2.08 -13.71
N LEU A 4 9.72 -1.76 -12.55
CA LEU A 4 8.41 -1.12 -12.44
C LEU A 4 8.44 0.33 -12.94
N LYS A 5 9.50 1.08 -12.59
CA LYS A 5 9.70 2.45 -13.09
C LYS A 5 9.91 2.49 -14.61
N ALA A 6 10.58 1.48 -15.17
CA ALA A 6 10.77 1.34 -16.62
C ALA A 6 9.47 1.00 -17.36
N LEU A 7 8.54 0.27 -16.72
CA LEU A 7 7.24 -0.09 -17.31
C LEU A 7 6.28 1.11 -17.40
N ILE A 8 6.31 2.02 -16.43
CA ILE A 8 5.31 3.09 -16.28
C ILE A 8 5.84 4.46 -16.74
N GLY A 9 7.17 4.63 -16.77
CA GLY A 9 7.82 5.93 -17.00
C GLY A 9 7.93 6.75 -15.71
N TRP A 10 8.98 7.56 -15.60
CA TRP A 10 9.18 8.45 -14.45
C TRP A 10 8.22 9.64 -14.56
N LYS A 11 7.38 9.87 -13.55
CA LYS A 11 6.46 11.03 -13.45
C LYS A 11 6.86 11.96 -12.31
N GLU A 12 6.58 13.25 -12.46
CA GLU A 12 6.83 14.28 -11.42
C GLU A 12 5.98 14.06 -10.16
N SER A 13 4.77 13.51 -10.30
CA SER A 13 3.87 13.20 -9.19
C SER A 13 3.91 11.72 -8.82
N LYS A 14 4.37 11.43 -7.59
CA LYS A 14 4.34 10.08 -7.02
C LYS A 14 2.93 9.49 -6.98
N VAL A 15 1.91 10.33 -6.80
CA VAL A 15 0.51 9.89 -6.76
C VAL A 15 0.03 9.46 -8.15
N GLU A 16 0.44 10.16 -9.20
CA GLU A 16 0.12 9.75 -10.58
C GLU A 16 0.76 8.42 -10.92
N PHE A 17 2.03 8.22 -10.53
CA PHE A 17 2.71 6.95 -10.68
C PHE A 17 1.94 5.80 -9.98
N ILE A 18 1.42 6.02 -8.77
CA ILE A 18 0.58 5.02 -8.09
C ILE A 18 -0.73 4.75 -8.83
N GLY A 19 -1.35 5.78 -9.41
CA GLY A 19 -2.55 5.62 -10.24
C GLY A 19 -2.30 4.72 -11.45
N ASP A 20 -1.17 4.92 -12.14
CA ASP A 20 -0.77 4.09 -13.29
C ASP A 20 -0.43 2.67 -12.84
N LEU A 21 0.29 2.51 -11.72
CA LEU A 21 0.64 1.20 -11.16
C LEU A 21 -0.61 0.38 -10.83
N ILE A 22 -1.61 1.00 -10.19
CA ILE A 22 -2.90 0.34 -9.91
C ILE A 22 -3.59 -0.04 -11.22
N THR A 23 -3.56 0.84 -12.22
CA THR A 23 -4.15 0.55 -13.54
C THR A 23 -3.47 -0.64 -14.21
N LEU A 24 -2.14 -0.73 -14.14
CA LEU A 24 -1.37 -1.87 -14.63
C LEU A 24 -1.78 -3.17 -13.91
N LEU A 25 -1.81 -3.16 -12.58
CA LEU A 25 -2.21 -4.32 -11.76
C LEU A 25 -3.64 -4.81 -12.04
N LEU A 26 -4.54 -3.90 -12.42
CA LEU A 26 -5.93 -4.23 -12.76
C LEU A 26 -6.10 -4.75 -14.19
N THR A 27 -5.21 -4.33 -15.11
CA THR A 27 -5.34 -4.60 -16.54
C THR A 27 -4.52 -5.82 -16.97
N ASP A 28 -3.36 -6.04 -16.35
CA ASP A 28 -2.43 -7.10 -16.69
C ASP A 28 -2.44 -8.21 -15.61
N LYS A 29 -3.08 -9.32 -15.93
CA LYS A 29 -3.19 -10.49 -15.04
C LYS A 29 -1.86 -11.22 -14.85
N ASP A 30 -0.89 -11.04 -15.75
CA ASP A 30 0.40 -11.71 -15.65
C ASP A 30 1.28 -11.04 -14.57
N VAL A 31 1.10 -9.74 -14.31
CA VAL A 31 1.72 -9.04 -13.18
C VAL A 31 1.18 -9.54 -11.84
N TYR A 32 -0.09 -9.95 -11.80
CA TYR A 32 -0.71 -10.59 -10.63
C TYR A 32 -0.17 -12.01 -10.39
N ALA A 33 0.32 -12.68 -11.43
CA ALA A 33 0.78 -14.07 -11.36
C ALA A 33 2.18 -14.22 -10.75
N ASP A 34 3.00 -13.16 -10.73
CA ASP A 34 4.27 -13.13 -10.00
C ASP A 34 4.04 -12.57 -8.58
N GLU A 35 4.01 -13.47 -7.60
CA GLU A 35 3.74 -13.13 -6.20
C GLU A 35 4.76 -12.12 -5.63
N VAL A 36 6.03 -12.20 -6.04
CA VAL A 36 7.07 -11.31 -5.54
C VAL A 36 6.86 -9.90 -6.09
N LEU A 37 6.62 -9.79 -7.41
CA LEU A 37 6.34 -8.50 -8.03
C LEU A 37 5.05 -7.88 -7.51
N PHE A 38 4.02 -8.69 -7.26
CA PHE A 38 2.77 -8.23 -6.70
C PHE A 38 2.95 -7.67 -5.27
N ARG A 39 3.65 -8.40 -4.39
CA ARG A 39 3.99 -7.93 -3.03
C ARG A 39 4.76 -6.61 -3.05
N ASP A 40 5.78 -6.52 -3.90
CA ASP A 40 6.59 -5.30 -4.07
C ASP A 40 5.72 -4.10 -4.52
N ALA A 41 4.79 -4.33 -5.45
CA ALA A 41 3.88 -3.28 -5.91
C ALA A 41 2.94 -2.80 -4.80
N ILE A 42 2.42 -3.71 -3.97
CA ILE A 42 1.56 -3.34 -2.83
C ILE A 42 2.34 -2.54 -1.78
N GLU A 43 3.58 -2.93 -1.48
CA GLU A 43 4.44 -2.16 -0.58
C GLU A 43 4.71 -0.75 -1.11
N GLU A 44 4.95 -0.59 -2.42
CA GLU A 44 5.17 0.74 -3.03
C GLU A 44 3.92 1.63 -2.95
N ILE A 45 2.73 1.07 -3.21
CA ILE A 45 1.44 1.75 -3.05
C ILE A 45 1.28 2.22 -1.60
N TYR A 46 1.49 1.32 -0.64
CA TYR A 46 1.40 1.63 0.79
C TYR A 46 2.38 2.73 1.21
N ASN A 47 3.67 2.59 0.88
CA ASN A 47 4.70 3.52 1.30
C ASN A 47 4.51 4.91 0.69
N THR A 48 4.10 4.98 -0.57
CA THR A 48 3.82 6.25 -1.23
C THR A 48 2.64 6.95 -0.58
N LEU A 49 1.51 6.25 -0.40
CA LEU A 49 0.33 6.84 0.24
C LEU A 49 0.57 7.22 1.70
N ARG A 50 1.31 6.40 2.45
CA ARG A 50 1.75 6.73 3.81
C ARG A 50 2.51 8.05 3.82
N SER A 51 3.48 8.21 2.92
CA SER A 51 4.31 9.44 2.90
C SER A 51 3.50 10.67 2.50
N GLU A 52 2.61 10.55 1.51
CA GLU A 52 1.75 11.67 1.10
C GLU A 52 0.76 12.07 2.21
N VAL A 53 0.21 11.12 2.97
CA VAL A 53 -0.74 11.40 4.05
C VAL A 53 -0.05 11.85 5.33
N ILE A 54 0.91 11.07 5.82
CA ILE A 54 1.53 11.27 7.13
C ILE A 54 2.60 12.36 7.08
N ASP A 55 3.49 12.31 6.08
CA ASP A 55 4.65 13.21 6.05
C ASP A 55 4.28 14.54 5.38
N LYS A 56 3.40 14.52 4.36
CA LYS A 56 3.02 15.72 3.59
C LYS A 56 1.64 16.28 3.94
N GLY A 57 0.87 15.61 4.80
CA GLY A 57 -0.41 16.11 5.30
C GLY A 57 -1.54 16.16 4.27
N ARG A 58 -1.48 15.38 3.20
CA ARG A 58 -2.49 15.35 2.14
C ARG A 58 -3.75 14.60 2.57
N SER A 59 -4.61 15.27 3.34
CA SER A 59 -5.81 14.69 3.93
C SER A 59 -6.79 14.10 2.89
N GLU A 60 -6.78 14.61 1.67
CA GLU A 60 -7.62 14.11 0.58
C GLU A 60 -7.28 12.67 0.16
N LEU A 61 -6.07 12.19 0.50
CA LEU A 61 -5.59 10.84 0.17
C LEU A 61 -5.78 9.82 1.30
N VAL A 62 -6.31 10.23 2.47
CA VAL A 62 -6.48 9.34 3.64
C VAL A 62 -7.29 8.09 3.29
N GLY A 63 -8.41 8.24 2.58
CA GLY A 63 -9.24 7.09 2.21
C GLY A 63 -8.55 6.13 1.24
N ALA A 64 -7.62 6.60 0.41
CA ALA A 64 -6.80 5.73 -0.44
C ALA A 64 -5.73 5.01 0.41
N TYR A 65 -5.11 5.73 1.34
CA TYR A 65 -4.13 5.16 2.27
C TYR A 65 -4.73 4.06 3.15
N GLU A 66 -5.92 4.26 3.73
CA GLU A 66 -6.61 3.24 4.53
C GLU A 66 -6.85 1.94 3.74
N LYS A 67 -7.26 2.05 2.47
CA LYS A 67 -7.43 0.89 1.59
C LYS A 67 -6.10 0.20 1.29
N ALA A 68 -5.01 0.96 1.14
CA ALA A 68 -3.68 0.39 0.96
C ALA A 68 -3.18 -0.36 2.20
N VAL A 69 -3.48 0.13 3.41
CA VAL A 69 -3.21 -0.59 4.68
C VAL A 69 -3.92 -1.94 4.68
N LEU A 70 -5.21 -1.97 4.31
CA LEU A 70 -5.98 -3.22 4.24
C LEU A 70 -5.42 -4.18 3.18
N LEU A 71 -5.12 -3.67 1.98
CA LEU A 71 -4.56 -4.47 0.90
C LEU A 71 -3.21 -5.09 1.30
N ARG A 72 -2.34 -4.31 1.94
CA ARG A 72 -1.06 -4.78 2.46
C ARG A 72 -1.24 -5.90 3.49
N ALA A 73 -2.15 -5.73 4.46
CA ALA A 73 -2.44 -6.75 5.46
C ALA A 73 -2.94 -8.06 4.82
N ILE A 74 -3.79 -7.96 3.80
CA ILE A 74 -4.29 -9.11 3.04
C ILE A 74 -3.14 -9.86 2.37
N VAL A 75 -2.26 -9.13 1.69
CA VAL A 75 -1.15 -9.72 0.92
C VAL A 75 -0.07 -10.30 1.82
N SER A 76 0.24 -9.66 2.95
CA SER A 76 1.19 -10.18 3.93
C SER A 76 0.71 -11.45 4.64
N GLY A 77 -0.58 -11.80 4.53
CA GLY A 77 -1.18 -12.89 5.29
C GLY A 77 -1.46 -12.53 6.76
N ASP A 78 -1.37 -11.25 7.11
CA ASP A 78 -1.59 -10.71 8.46
C ASP A 78 -3.09 -10.46 8.75
N ILE A 79 -3.98 -11.24 8.12
CA ILE A 79 -5.42 -11.14 8.39
C ILE A 79 -5.72 -11.87 9.70
N LYS A 80 -5.72 -11.10 10.78
CA LYS A 80 -6.12 -11.54 12.11
C LYS A 80 -7.64 -11.49 12.26
N SER A 81 -8.18 -12.28 13.18
CA SER A 81 -9.58 -12.16 13.58
C SER A 81 -9.85 -10.77 14.17
N PRO A 82 -11.09 -10.25 14.10
CA PRO A 82 -11.42 -8.95 14.71
C PRO A 82 -11.03 -8.85 16.19
N GLU A 83 -11.15 -9.95 16.94
CA GLU A 83 -10.77 -10.02 18.35
C GLU A 83 -9.26 -9.86 18.56
N GLU A 84 -8.43 -10.55 17.78
CA GLU A 84 -6.97 -10.41 17.83
C GLU A 84 -6.52 -9.00 17.45
N VAL A 85 -7.16 -8.39 16.45
CA VAL A 85 -6.88 -6.98 16.08
C VAL A 85 -7.21 -6.05 17.24
N LEU A 86 -8.36 -6.21 17.91
CA LEU A 86 -8.73 -5.41 19.08
C LEU A 86 -7.74 -5.59 20.24
N ILE A 87 -7.27 -6.81 20.48
CA ILE A 87 -6.25 -7.11 21.49
C ILE A 87 -4.94 -6.38 21.17
N ASP A 88 -4.51 -6.43 19.92
CA ASP A 88 -3.27 -5.77 19.49
C ASP A 88 -3.38 -4.25 19.57
N ILE A 89 -4.53 -3.66 19.19
CA ILE A 89 -4.79 -2.22 19.40
C ILE A 89 -4.63 -1.87 20.88
N ARG A 90 -5.29 -2.62 21.77
CA ARG A 90 -5.20 -2.38 23.22
C ARG A 90 -3.77 -2.46 23.73
N LYS A 91 -3.00 -3.48 23.32
CA LYS A 91 -1.59 -3.63 23.72
C LYS A 91 -0.75 -2.42 23.30
N ASN A 92 -0.88 -1.98 22.04
CA ASN A 92 -0.11 -0.86 21.52
C ASN A 92 -0.45 0.46 22.22
N LEU A 93 -1.71 0.70 22.59
CA LEU A 93 -2.09 1.88 23.38
C LEU A 93 -1.44 1.91 24.78
N HIS A 94 -1.19 0.75 25.39
CA HIS A 94 -0.53 0.66 26.70
C HIS A 94 0.98 0.90 26.64
N MET A 95 1.61 0.77 25.46
CA MET A 95 3.05 1.01 25.28
C MET A 95 3.41 2.48 25.08
N VAL A 96 2.41 3.38 24.97
CA VAL A 96 2.60 4.83 24.81
C VAL A 96 2.53 5.55 26.17
N ARG A 97 3.04 4.94 27.24
CA ARG A 97 3.11 5.53 28.59
C ARG A 97 4.54 5.80 29.02
#